data_AF-A0A7S3S1D6-F1
#
_entry.id   AF-A0A7S3S1D6-F1
#
_cell.length_a   1.000
_cell.length_b   1.000
_cell.length_c   1.000
_cell.angle_alpha   90.00
_cell.angle_beta   90.00
_cell.angle_gamma   90.00
#
_symmetry.space_group_name_H-M   'P 1'
#
loop_
_entity.id
_entity.type
_entity.pdbx_description
1 polymer ?
#
loop_
_entity_poly.entity_id
_entity_poly.type
_entity_poly.pdbx_seq_one_letter_code
_entity_poly.pdbx_strand_id
1 'polypeptide(L)'
;MGKKGGKKKDGKKPEPQEEIDPDLKELSVPNLRDRIDAFQYRFVKISKDRNYMQLEKDMVNRFYDITKSEVKQIEAELLDMDSRMEMLERDHRVLIKVHEQKVQNLEYEHKESRRQVHTDGEEAISEERKMHSDRVKDMSSEKLLIKKDLREQQLQNEEDVRMMRVGFAKNLMKLRENFDHNHQTLLQQYEQQVEELKIDMELRRKVEIHEIEERKNQHINDLLRNHQEAFDEIKAYYNDITHDNLQLIKNLKDEIQDMKDREKKNQKKMQVLTQENKDLSEPLQKKLEEQKELEEKLKSYTKDKMALKNLRAHNKQLEEKTTEAKQEYRGTEEKYRKLDKEREDLSRRFQKAVREIARKAELGKNAVLEKKLEALTAQFDEKQAQLTEVLTVAKLDPTIVASVTKKLEQLLGTKNRQIKDLQHEVHQCTKAYNDTIRVYETKLPNLGIESEEIGFEEIQSATSRMPARLVAKAN
;
A
#
# COMPACT_ATOMS: atom_id res chain seq x y z
N MET A 1 49.61 98.99 66.78
CA MET A 1 49.25 99.63 68.06
C MET A 1 50.12 99.05 69.17
N GLY A 2 50.75 99.93 69.97
CA GLY A 2 51.30 99.63 71.31
C GLY A 2 52.53 98.72 71.37
N LYS A 3 53.54 98.95 72.20
CA LYS A 3 53.84 100.03 73.14
C LYS A 3 55.32 99.84 73.55
N LYS A 4 56.01 100.95 73.73
CA LYS A 4 57.34 101.08 74.33
C LYS A 4 57.46 100.34 75.67
N GLY A 5 58.67 99.88 75.99
CA GLY A 5 59.13 99.66 77.36
C GLY A 5 60.21 98.58 77.40
N GLY A 6 61.42 98.80 77.87
CA GLY A 6 62.03 99.97 78.48
C GLY A 6 63.50 99.64 78.71
N LYS A 7 64.37 100.58 78.38
CA LYS A 7 65.74 100.63 78.90
C LYS A 7 65.65 100.72 80.43
N LYS A 8 66.11 99.70 81.14
CA LYS A 8 66.62 99.80 82.51
C LYS A 8 68.02 99.22 82.53
N LYS A 9 69.01 100.10 82.48
CA LYS A 9 70.40 99.82 82.87
C LYS A 9 70.69 100.78 84.02
N ASP A 10 70.15 100.41 85.17
CA ASP A 10 70.44 101.01 86.47
C ASP A 10 71.72 100.35 87.01
N GLY A 11 72.49 101.12 87.78
CA GLY A 11 73.41 100.53 88.77
C GLY A 11 74.85 100.35 88.33
N LYS A 12 75.60 101.46 88.33
CA LYS A 12 77.04 101.48 88.59
C LYS A 12 77.27 101.05 90.06
N LYS A 13 77.79 99.84 90.27
CA LYS A 13 78.50 99.37 91.48
C LYS A 13 79.62 98.45 90.96
N PRO A 14 80.90 98.70 91.31
CA PRO A 14 81.42 98.58 92.68
C PRO A 14 82.14 99.88 93.09
N GLU A 15 82.44 100.16 94.36
CA GLU A 15 83.38 99.43 95.21
C GLU A 15 82.72 99.05 96.55
N PRO A 16 82.51 97.75 96.83
CA PRO A 16 82.55 97.31 98.22
C PRO A 16 83.97 97.61 98.71
N GLN A 17 84.07 98.44 99.75
CA GLN A 17 85.25 98.44 100.60
C GLN A 17 85.47 96.99 101.03
N GLU A 18 86.55 96.38 100.59
CA GLU A 18 87.01 95.11 101.14
C GLU A 18 87.41 95.38 102.59
N GLU A 19 86.44 95.29 103.50
CA GLU A 19 86.75 94.90 104.86
C GLU A 19 87.42 93.55 104.77
N ILE A 20 88.75 93.57 104.90
CA ILE A 20 89.53 92.37 105.14
C ILE A 20 88.96 91.76 106.42
N ASP A 21 88.25 90.64 106.26
CA ASP A 21 87.67 89.83 107.33
C ASP A 21 88.68 89.76 108.49
N PRO A 22 88.33 90.12 109.74
CA PRO A 22 89.28 90.17 110.86
C PRO A 22 90.11 88.88 111.03
N ASP A 23 89.55 87.73 110.62
CA ASP A 23 90.22 86.42 110.51
C ASP A 23 91.40 86.35 109.51
N LEU A 24 91.63 87.38 108.69
CA LEU A 24 92.68 87.44 107.66
C LEU A 24 93.85 88.37 108.05
N LYS A 25 93.71 89.20 109.10
CA LYS A 25 94.78 90.11 109.56
C LYS A 25 95.76 89.47 110.55
N GLU A 26 95.38 88.38 111.21
CA GLU A 26 96.22 87.66 112.19
C GLU A 26 96.92 86.41 111.59
N LEU A 27 96.72 86.14 110.29
CA LEU A 27 97.27 84.96 109.62
C LEU A 27 98.61 85.25 108.92
N SER A 28 99.59 84.36 109.12
CA SER A 28 100.89 84.45 108.44
C SER A 28 100.77 84.32 106.92
N VAL A 29 101.68 84.95 106.17
CA VAL A 29 101.70 84.98 104.68
C VAL A 29 101.47 83.62 103.99
N PRO A 30 101.99 82.48 104.49
CA PRO A 30 101.66 81.15 103.98
C PRO A 30 100.15 80.83 103.98
N ASN A 31 99.44 81.12 105.07
CA ASN A 31 98.03 80.73 105.24
C ASN A 31 97.09 81.52 104.33
N LEU A 32 97.45 82.76 103.98
CA LEU A 32 96.71 83.57 103.02
C LEU A 32 96.87 83.05 101.59
N ARG A 33 98.05 82.52 101.23
CA ARG A 33 98.29 81.88 99.92
C ARG A 33 97.48 80.61 99.74
N ASP A 34 97.45 79.74 100.76
CA ASP A 34 96.63 78.52 100.72
C ASP A 34 95.12 78.83 100.53
N ARG A 35 94.65 79.93 101.12
CA ARG A 35 93.26 80.38 100.98
C ARG A 35 92.96 80.98 99.61
N ILE A 36 93.91 81.71 99.01
CA ILE A 36 93.84 82.17 97.62
C ILE A 36 93.79 80.96 96.68
N ASP A 37 94.65 79.97 96.86
CA ASP A 37 94.67 78.75 96.04
C ASP A 37 93.36 77.95 96.19
N ALA A 38 92.82 77.86 97.40
CA ALA A 38 91.51 77.25 97.66
C ALA A 38 90.37 78.00 96.96
N PHE A 39 90.38 79.34 96.97
CA PHE A 39 89.38 80.14 96.26
C PHE A 39 89.55 80.08 94.74
N GLN A 40 90.77 80.05 94.22
CA GLN A 40 91.03 79.85 92.79
C GLN A 40 90.56 78.45 92.35
N TYR A 41 90.84 77.41 93.12
CA TYR A 41 90.33 76.07 92.87
C TYR A 41 88.80 76.04 92.86
N ARG A 42 88.15 76.65 93.87
CA ARG A 42 86.69 76.76 93.91
C ARG A 42 86.13 77.55 92.73
N PHE A 43 86.76 78.64 92.33
CA PHE A 43 86.35 79.44 91.18
C PHE A 43 86.43 78.63 89.88
N VAL A 44 87.55 77.93 89.65
CA VAL A 44 87.72 77.07 88.48
C VAL A 44 86.70 75.94 88.46
N LYS A 45 86.44 75.29 89.61
CA LYS A 45 85.43 74.24 89.73
C LYS A 45 84.04 74.77 89.41
N ILE A 46 83.62 75.86 90.05
CA ILE A 46 82.31 76.48 89.81
C ILE A 46 82.18 76.94 88.36
N SER A 47 83.25 77.45 87.75
CA SER A 47 83.25 77.85 86.35
C SER A 47 83.08 76.64 85.40
N LYS A 48 83.69 75.49 85.71
CA LYS A 48 83.50 74.24 84.97
C LYS A 48 82.08 73.71 85.14
N ASP A 49 81.55 73.70 86.36
CA ASP A 49 80.19 73.23 86.67
C ASP A 49 79.14 74.10 85.97
N ARG A 50 79.33 75.43 85.93
CA ARG A 50 78.48 76.35 85.16
C ARG A 50 78.50 76.01 83.67
N ASN A 51 79.68 75.77 83.11
CA ASN A 51 79.83 75.47 81.68
C ASN A 51 79.15 74.12 81.34
N TYR A 52 79.31 73.12 82.20
CA TYR A 52 78.63 71.84 82.08
C TYR A 52 77.10 72.00 82.13
N MET A 53 76.57 72.72 83.11
CA MET A 53 75.13 72.99 83.22
C MET A 53 74.58 73.79 82.03
N GLN A 54 75.40 74.66 81.43
CA GLN A 54 75.02 75.42 80.26
C GLN A 54 74.95 74.54 79.00
N LEU A 55 75.90 73.61 78.83
CA LEU A 55 75.86 72.59 77.77
C LEU A 55 74.65 71.66 77.91
N GLU A 56 74.36 71.18 79.13
CA GLU A 56 73.17 70.35 79.40
C GLU A 56 71.88 71.11 79.09
N LYS A 57 71.76 72.37 79.51
CA LYS A 57 70.62 73.22 79.18
C LYS A 57 70.45 73.40 77.67
N ASP A 58 71.54 73.68 76.95
CA ASP A 58 71.51 73.89 75.50
C ASP A 58 71.17 72.58 74.77
N MET A 59 71.64 71.43 75.26
CA MET A 59 71.29 70.11 74.75
C MET A 59 69.80 69.81 74.94
N VAL A 60 69.27 70.01 76.15
CA VAL A 60 67.84 69.83 76.44
C VAL A 60 66.97 70.77 75.61
N ASN A 61 67.38 72.03 75.44
CA ASN A 61 66.67 72.98 74.58
C ASN A 61 66.66 72.54 73.11
N ARG A 62 67.80 72.04 72.59
CA ARG A 62 67.85 71.49 71.23
C ARG A 62 66.91 70.29 71.07
N PHE A 63 66.92 69.35 72.01
CA PHE A 63 65.97 68.23 71.97
C PHE A 63 64.53 68.72 72.02
N TYR A 64 64.20 69.65 72.92
CA TYR A 64 62.87 70.23 73.00
C TYR A 64 62.44 70.89 71.67
N ASP A 65 63.32 71.68 71.04
CA ASP A 65 63.03 72.34 69.77
C ASP A 65 62.87 71.34 68.62
N ILE A 66 63.71 70.30 68.56
CA ILE A 66 63.60 69.21 67.58
C ILE A 66 62.28 68.48 67.76
N THR A 67 61.99 67.97 68.96
CA THR A 67 60.74 67.22 69.23
C THR A 67 59.51 68.08 68.98
N LYS A 68 59.57 69.38 69.33
CA LYS A 68 58.49 70.32 69.02
C LYS A 68 58.30 70.51 67.51
N SER A 69 59.38 70.54 66.73
CA SER A 69 59.30 70.60 65.27
C SER A 69 58.76 69.31 64.65
N GLU A 70 59.17 68.15 65.18
CA GLU A 70 58.69 66.83 64.75
C GLU A 70 57.20 66.66 65.05
N VAL A 71 56.74 67.07 66.24
CA VAL A 71 55.32 67.05 66.60
C VAL A 71 54.52 67.91 65.62
N LYS A 72 54.98 69.13 65.31
CA LYS A 72 54.32 69.99 64.32
C LYS A 72 54.29 69.37 62.92
N GLN A 73 55.35 68.67 62.53
CA GLN A 73 55.40 67.99 61.24
C GLN A 73 54.40 66.83 61.19
N ILE A 74 54.35 66.00 62.23
CA ILE A 74 53.40 64.87 62.33
C ILE A 74 51.95 65.39 62.38
N GLU A 75 51.69 66.47 63.12
CA GLU A 75 50.37 67.12 63.14
C GLU A 75 49.96 67.62 61.74
N ALA A 76 50.90 68.17 60.97
CA ALA A 76 50.63 68.60 59.60
C ALA A 76 50.40 67.41 58.64
N GLU A 77 51.18 66.33 58.77
CA GLU A 77 51.01 65.09 58.00
C GLU A 77 49.67 64.41 58.31
N LEU A 78 49.24 64.39 59.57
CA LEU A 78 47.91 63.88 59.95
C LEU A 78 46.79 64.69 59.31
N LEU A 79 46.89 66.02 59.31
CA LEU A 79 45.90 66.89 58.70
C LEU A 79 45.83 66.70 57.17
N ASP A 80 46.97 66.51 56.52
CA ASP A 80 47.03 66.19 55.08
C ASP A 80 46.37 64.83 54.79
N MET A 81 46.64 63.81 55.62
CA MET A 81 46.02 62.50 55.49
C MET A 81 44.50 62.54 55.72
N ASP A 82 44.03 63.29 56.72
CA ASP A 82 42.60 63.51 56.97
C ASP A 82 41.94 64.19 55.76
N SER A 83 42.58 65.23 55.21
CA SER A 83 42.10 65.93 54.01
C SER A 83 42.03 64.99 52.80
N ARG A 84 43.02 64.11 52.64
CA ARG A 84 43.06 63.09 51.59
C ARG A 84 41.97 62.03 51.77
N MET A 85 41.74 61.57 52.99
CA MET A 85 40.65 60.63 53.29
C MET A 85 39.29 61.25 52.94
N GLU A 86 39.05 62.50 53.33
CA GLU A 86 37.82 63.19 52.97
C GLU A 86 37.64 63.35 51.45
N MET A 87 38.71 63.65 50.71
CA MET A 87 38.64 63.72 49.23
C MET A 87 38.27 62.37 48.63
N LEU A 88 38.90 61.27 49.07
CA LEU A 88 38.59 59.92 48.60
C LEU A 88 37.15 59.52 48.92
N GLU A 89 36.63 59.88 50.09
CA GLU A 89 35.22 59.64 50.43
C GLU A 89 34.26 60.43 49.54
N ARG A 90 34.58 61.70 49.25
CA ARG A 90 33.78 62.53 48.34
C ARG A 90 33.77 61.94 46.93
N ASP A 91 34.93 61.56 46.42
CA ASP A 91 35.07 60.93 45.10
C ASP A 91 34.31 59.60 45.04
N HIS A 92 34.41 58.78 46.08
CA HIS A 92 33.69 57.51 46.17
C HIS A 92 32.17 57.73 46.17
N ARG A 93 31.66 58.74 46.90
CA ARG A 93 30.23 59.10 46.88
C ARG A 93 29.76 59.54 45.49
N VAL A 94 30.58 60.30 44.77
CA VAL A 94 30.26 60.70 43.38
C VAL A 94 30.23 59.46 42.48
N LEU A 95 31.22 58.58 42.60
CA LEU A 95 31.31 57.35 41.82
C LEU A 95 30.09 56.45 42.04
N ILE A 96 29.64 56.29 43.28
CA ILE A 96 28.41 55.55 43.61
C ILE A 96 27.21 56.14 42.85
N LYS A 97 27.00 57.46 42.91
CA LYS A 97 25.88 58.10 42.20
C LYS A 97 25.94 57.92 40.69
N VAL A 98 27.14 57.99 40.10
CA VAL A 98 27.32 57.75 38.66
C VAL A 98 26.99 56.30 38.31
N HIS A 99 27.40 55.33 39.14
CA HIS A 99 27.06 53.93 38.95
C HIS A 99 25.57 53.67 39.13
N GLU A 100 24.92 54.25 40.14
CA GLU A 100 23.47 54.18 40.35
C GLU A 100 22.72 54.70 39.11
N GLN A 101 23.11 55.87 38.58
CA GLN A 101 22.51 56.42 37.37
C GLN A 101 22.75 55.51 36.15
N LYS A 102 23.93 54.91 36.04
CA LYS A 102 24.23 53.98 34.95
C LYS A 102 23.40 52.70 35.01
N VAL A 103 23.16 52.17 36.21
CA VAL A 103 22.25 51.04 36.42
C VAL A 103 20.83 51.42 36.04
N GLN A 104 20.32 52.58 36.49
CA GLN A 104 18.98 53.06 36.12
C GLN A 104 18.81 53.22 34.60
N ASN A 105 19.80 53.79 33.92
CA ASN A 105 19.77 53.93 32.46
C ASN A 105 19.76 52.56 31.77
N LEU A 106 20.60 51.61 32.21
CA LEU A 106 20.63 50.26 31.66
C LEU A 106 19.29 49.52 31.90
N GLU A 107 18.68 49.68 33.07
CA GLU A 107 17.36 49.10 33.36
C GLU A 107 16.27 49.68 32.46
N TYR A 108 16.31 50.99 32.20
CA TYR A 108 15.40 51.65 31.28
C TYR A 108 15.58 51.15 29.85
N GLU A 109 16.83 51.10 29.35
CA GLU A 109 17.16 50.57 28.02
C GLU A 109 16.69 49.11 27.88
N HIS A 110 16.98 48.26 28.87
CA HIS A 110 16.50 46.87 28.89
C HIS A 110 14.97 46.77 28.92
N LYS A 111 14.28 47.68 29.60
CA LYS A 111 12.81 47.71 29.61
C LYS A 111 12.27 48.10 28.24
N GLU A 112 12.85 49.10 27.60
CA GLU A 112 12.43 49.55 26.28
C GLU A 112 12.72 48.50 25.20
N SER A 113 13.92 47.89 25.22
CA SER A 113 14.25 46.78 24.30
C SER A 113 13.31 45.59 24.48
N ARG A 114 12.94 45.23 25.72
CA ARG A 114 11.95 44.17 25.97
C ARG A 114 10.59 44.53 25.40
N ARG A 115 10.15 45.79 25.55
CA ARG A 115 8.89 46.27 25.00
C ARG A 115 8.90 46.21 23.48
N GLN A 116 9.99 46.63 22.84
CA GLN A 116 10.15 46.57 21.39
C GLN A 116 10.14 45.13 20.88
N VAL A 117 10.92 44.22 21.49
CA VAL A 117 10.92 42.80 21.09
C VAL A 117 9.52 42.18 21.26
N HIS A 118 8.77 42.59 22.29
CA HIS A 118 7.41 42.12 22.48
C HIS A 118 6.46 42.63 21.40
N THR A 119 6.49 43.93 21.07
CA THR A 119 5.65 44.51 20.00
C THR A 119 5.99 43.92 18.64
N ASP A 120 7.28 43.80 18.31
CA ASP A 120 7.74 43.20 17.05
C ASP A 120 7.30 41.73 16.96
N GLY A 121 7.33 41.01 18.09
CA GLY A 121 6.83 39.64 18.18
C GLY A 121 5.31 39.53 17.97
N GLU A 122 4.52 40.44 18.56
CA GLU A 122 3.07 40.49 18.37
C GLU A 122 2.69 40.85 16.92
N GLU A 123 3.40 41.80 16.30
CA GLU A 123 3.22 42.18 14.90
C GLU A 123 3.53 41.01 13.97
N ALA A 124 4.66 40.32 14.18
CA ALA A 124 5.03 39.15 13.39
C ALA A 124 3.98 38.02 13.48
N ILE A 125 3.46 37.75 14.69
CA ILE A 125 2.38 36.76 14.89
C ILE A 125 1.09 37.19 14.17
N SER A 126 0.75 38.49 14.23
CA SER A 126 -0.43 39.03 13.57
C SER A 126 -0.33 38.92 12.04
N GLU A 127 0.82 39.26 11.47
CA GLU A 127 1.10 39.11 10.04
C GLU A 127 1.05 37.66 9.58
N GLU A 128 1.66 36.74 10.34
CA GLU A 128 1.62 35.30 10.03
C GLU A 128 0.18 34.77 10.06
N ARG A 129 -0.63 35.16 11.05
CA ARG A 129 -2.05 34.80 11.13
C ARG A 129 -2.84 35.31 9.93
N LYS A 130 -2.58 36.56 9.50
CA LYS A 130 -3.23 37.15 8.32
C LYS A 130 -2.84 36.39 7.04
N MET A 131 -1.55 36.16 6.83
CA MET A 131 -1.06 35.37 5.68
C MET A 131 -1.65 33.95 5.66
N HIS A 132 -1.73 33.30 6.82
CA HIS A 132 -2.34 31.99 6.93
C HIS A 132 -3.83 32.02 6.56
N SER A 133 -4.60 32.98 7.11
CA SER A 133 -6.01 33.19 6.78
C SER A 133 -6.22 33.40 5.28
N ASP A 134 -5.41 34.25 4.65
CA ASP A 134 -5.54 34.56 3.23
C ASP A 134 -5.20 33.34 2.36
N ARG A 135 -4.13 32.60 2.69
CA ARG A 135 -3.78 31.35 2.03
C ARG A 135 -4.87 30.28 2.15
N VAL A 136 -5.54 30.20 3.30
CA VAL A 136 -6.68 29.27 3.50
C VAL A 136 -7.86 29.66 2.61
N LYS A 137 -8.16 30.96 2.46
CA LYS A 137 -9.20 31.45 1.56
C LYS A 137 -8.88 31.13 0.10
N ASP A 138 -7.64 31.36 -0.33
CA ASP A 138 -7.17 31.06 -1.68
C ASP A 138 -7.24 29.56 -1.97
N MET A 139 -6.75 28.72 -1.05
CA MET A 139 -6.90 27.27 -1.19
C MET A 139 -8.36 26.82 -1.25
N SER A 140 -9.25 27.47 -0.51
CA SER A 140 -10.68 27.16 -0.54
C SER A 140 -11.34 27.56 -1.87
N SER A 141 -10.94 28.68 -2.46
CA SER A 141 -11.46 29.14 -3.75
C SER A 141 -10.93 28.26 -4.89
N GLU A 142 -9.65 27.92 -4.90
CA GLU A 142 -9.04 26.95 -5.83
C GLU A 142 -9.71 25.59 -5.76
N LYS A 143 -9.94 25.07 -4.54
CA LYS A 143 -10.67 23.81 -4.32
C LYS A 143 -12.07 23.86 -4.91
N LEU A 144 -12.77 25.00 -4.81
CA LEU A 144 -14.11 25.15 -5.38
C LEU A 144 -14.08 25.17 -6.91
N LEU A 145 -13.10 25.87 -7.51
CA LEU A 145 -12.89 25.91 -8.96
C LEU A 145 -12.59 24.52 -9.51
N ILE A 146 -11.64 23.80 -8.91
CA ILE A 146 -11.29 22.42 -9.32
C ILE A 146 -12.50 21.49 -9.22
N LYS A 147 -13.33 21.62 -8.16
CA LYS A 147 -14.56 20.83 -8.03
C LYS A 147 -15.57 21.15 -9.13
N LYS A 148 -15.68 22.42 -9.53
CA LYS A 148 -16.56 22.84 -10.61
C LYS A 148 -16.08 22.27 -11.94
N ASP A 149 -14.79 22.41 -12.26
CA ASP A 149 -14.20 21.89 -13.50
C ASP A 149 -14.33 20.37 -13.59
N LEU A 150 -14.10 19.65 -12.47
CA LEU A 150 -14.30 18.22 -12.41
C LEU A 150 -15.75 17.83 -12.68
N ARG A 151 -16.71 18.60 -12.17
CA ARG A 151 -18.14 18.34 -12.39
C ARG A 151 -18.55 18.62 -13.83
N GLU A 152 -18.01 19.67 -14.45
CA GLU A 152 -18.21 19.97 -15.87
C GLU A 152 -17.63 18.86 -16.76
N GLN A 153 -16.42 18.38 -16.47
CA GLN A 153 -15.83 17.24 -17.19
C GLN A 153 -16.64 15.95 -17.01
N GLN A 154 -17.16 15.68 -15.80
CA GLN A 154 -18.02 14.52 -15.55
C GLN A 154 -19.31 14.59 -16.38
N LEU A 155 -19.95 15.77 -16.44
CA LEU A 155 -21.16 15.97 -17.24
C LEU A 155 -20.89 15.81 -18.74
N GLN A 156 -19.77 16.36 -19.22
CA GLN A 156 -19.36 16.20 -20.61
C GLN A 156 -19.13 14.73 -20.97
N ASN A 157 -18.41 14.00 -20.12
CA ASN A 157 -18.16 12.56 -20.31
C ASN A 157 -19.46 11.75 -20.29
N GLU A 158 -20.41 12.10 -19.41
CA GLU A 158 -21.71 11.45 -19.36
C GLU A 158 -22.50 11.65 -20.66
N GLU A 159 -22.48 12.87 -21.21
CA GLU A 159 -23.12 13.18 -22.48
C GLU A 159 -22.43 12.48 -23.66
N ASP A 160 -21.10 12.39 -23.68
CA ASP A 160 -20.35 11.64 -24.69
C ASP A 160 -20.71 10.14 -24.67
N VAL A 161 -20.79 9.54 -23.47
CA VAL A 161 -21.24 8.15 -23.30
C VAL A 161 -22.69 7.99 -23.76
N ARG A 162 -23.56 8.96 -23.47
CA ARG A 162 -24.96 8.96 -23.92
C ARG A 162 -25.04 9.01 -25.44
N MET A 163 -24.31 9.91 -26.08
CA MET A 163 -24.24 10.02 -27.54
C MET A 163 -23.72 8.74 -28.18
N MET A 164 -22.67 8.13 -27.63
CA MET A 164 -22.16 6.83 -28.08
C MET A 164 -23.23 5.73 -27.97
N ARG A 165 -23.95 5.64 -26.86
CA ARG A 165 -25.04 4.66 -26.69
C ARG A 165 -26.15 4.84 -27.71
N VAL A 166 -26.57 6.08 -27.97
CA VAL A 166 -27.57 6.38 -29.00
C VAL A 166 -27.03 6.02 -30.40
N GLY A 167 -25.76 6.31 -30.68
CA GLY A 167 -25.09 5.92 -31.92
C GLY A 167 -25.08 4.40 -32.13
N PHE A 168 -24.70 3.63 -31.10
CA PHE A 168 -24.72 2.17 -31.17
C PHE A 168 -26.14 1.61 -31.34
N ALA A 169 -27.14 2.18 -30.65
CA ALA A 169 -28.53 1.77 -30.80
C ALA A 169 -29.03 1.99 -32.25
N LYS A 170 -28.72 3.14 -32.85
CA LYS A 170 -29.03 3.43 -34.26
C LYS A 170 -28.34 2.44 -35.22
N ASN A 171 -27.07 2.13 -34.98
CA ASN A 171 -26.33 1.17 -35.82
C ASN A 171 -26.89 -0.25 -35.69
N LEU A 172 -27.25 -0.69 -34.48
CA LEU A 172 -27.92 -1.98 -34.24
C LEU A 172 -29.28 -2.06 -34.92
N MET A 173 -30.05 -0.97 -34.90
CA MET A 173 -31.35 -0.90 -35.58
C MET A 173 -31.18 -1.02 -37.09
N LYS A 174 -30.27 -0.25 -37.70
CA LYS A 174 -29.96 -0.38 -39.14
C LYS A 174 -29.49 -1.79 -39.51
N LEU A 175 -28.68 -2.41 -38.66
CA LEU A 175 -28.21 -3.77 -38.90
C LEU A 175 -29.36 -4.78 -38.85
N ARG A 176 -30.29 -4.64 -37.90
CA ARG A 176 -31.53 -5.43 -37.87
C ARG A 176 -32.38 -5.24 -39.12
N GLU A 177 -32.63 -3.99 -39.52
CA GLU A 177 -33.38 -3.67 -40.74
C GLU A 177 -32.75 -4.32 -41.98
N ASN A 178 -31.42 -4.28 -42.09
CA ASN A 178 -30.71 -4.95 -43.19
C ASN A 178 -30.86 -6.48 -43.13
N PHE A 179 -30.78 -7.10 -41.95
CA PHE A 179 -30.99 -8.54 -41.80
C PHE A 179 -32.43 -8.96 -42.12
N ASP A 180 -33.41 -8.20 -41.65
CA ASP A 180 -34.83 -8.46 -41.91
C ASP A 180 -35.13 -8.32 -43.40
N HIS A 181 -34.59 -7.28 -44.06
CA HIS A 181 -34.72 -7.10 -45.50
C HIS A 181 -34.10 -8.28 -46.27
N ASN A 182 -32.84 -8.62 -45.96
CA ASN A 182 -32.17 -9.75 -46.61
C ASN A 182 -32.91 -11.08 -46.40
N HIS A 183 -33.46 -11.30 -45.19
CA HIS A 183 -34.25 -12.48 -44.88
C HIS A 183 -35.54 -12.53 -45.70
N GLN A 184 -36.26 -11.41 -45.81
CA GLN A 184 -37.47 -11.31 -46.65
C GLN A 184 -37.16 -11.55 -48.12
N THR A 185 -36.09 -10.97 -48.66
CA THR A 185 -35.67 -11.21 -50.05
C THR A 185 -35.33 -12.68 -50.28
N LEU A 186 -34.61 -13.31 -49.36
CA LEU A 186 -34.24 -14.72 -49.47
C LEU A 186 -35.48 -15.65 -49.38
N LEU A 187 -36.43 -15.35 -48.49
CA LEU A 187 -37.70 -16.06 -48.40
C LEU A 187 -38.48 -15.96 -49.72
N GLN A 188 -38.62 -14.76 -50.28
CA GLN A 188 -39.30 -14.56 -51.56
C GLN A 188 -38.64 -15.33 -52.70
N GLN A 189 -37.31 -15.38 -52.75
CA GLN A 189 -36.58 -16.16 -53.74
C GLN A 189 -36.88 -17.66 -53.63
N TYR A 190 -36.91 -18.20 -52.41
CA TYR A 190 -37.24 -19.62 -52.21
C TYR A 190 -38.72 -19.92 -52.48
N GLU A 191 -39.63 -19.03 -52.11
CA GLU A 191 -41.06 -19.16 -52.46
C GLU A 191 -41.26 -19.19 -53.98
N GLN A 192 -40.59 -18.30 -54.71
CA GLN A 192 -40.61 -18.30 -56.18
C GLN A 192 -40.08 -19.62 -56.76
N GLN A 193 -38.93 -20.10 -56.29
CA GLN A 193 -38.37 -21.39 -56.75
C GLN A 193 -39.31 -22.56 -56.48
N VAL A 194 -39.97 -22.58 -55.33
CA VAL A 194 -40.95 -23.62 -55.00
C VAL A 194 -42.16 -23.55 -55.93
N GLU A 195 -42.64 -22.35 -56.25
CA GLU A 195 -43.79 -22.17 -57.14
C GLU A 195 -43.45 -22.54 -58.59
N GLU A 196 -42.29 -22.13 -59.09
CA GLU A 196 -41.77 -22.55 -60.40
C GLU A 196 -41.67 -24.08 -60.49
N LEU A 197 -41.14 -24.74 -59.46
CA LEU A 197 -41.04 -26.20 -59.42
C LEU A 197 -42.42 -26.89 -59.46
N LYS A 198 -43.43 -26.32 -58.81
CA LYS A 198 -44.81 -26.84 -58.88
C LYS A 198 -45.35 -26.74 -60.31
N ILE A 199 -45.17 -25.59 -60.96
CA ILE A 199 -45.60 -25.37 -62.34
C ILE A 199 -44.92 -26.38 -63.27
N ASP A 200 -43.61 -26.58 -63.13
CA ASP A 200 -42.85 -27.56 -63.92
C ASP A 200 -43.34 -29.00 -63.69
N MET A 201 -43.62 -29.39 -62.45
CA MET A 201 -44.16 -30.71 -62.14
C MET A 201 -45.57 -30.92 -62.70
N GLU A 202 -46.43 -29.89 -62.64
CA GLU A 202 -47.75 -29.95 -63.26
C GLU A 202 -47.66 -30.06 -64.78
N LEU A 203 -46.76 -29.31 -65.41
CA LEU A 203 -46.52 -29.40 -66.85
C LEU A 203 -46.05 -30.80 -67.23
N ARG A 204 -45.08 -31.36 -66.49
CA ARG A 204 -44.57 -32.71 -66.71
C ARG A 204 -45.69 -33.76 -66.59
N ARG A 205 -46.53 -33.65 -65.56
CA ARG A 205 -47.71 -34.52 -65.39
C ARG A 205 -48.67 -34.40 -66.57
N LYS A 206 -48.94 -33.20 -67.08
CA LYS A 206 -49.82 -32.99 -68.25
C LYS A 206 -49.24 -33.63 -69.51
N VAL A 207 -47.94 -33.48 -69.74
CA VAL A 207 -47.23 -34.11 -70.87
C VAL A 207 -47.31 -35.63 -70.77
N GLU A 208 -47.01 -36.21 -69.59
CA GLU A 208 -47.10 -37.66 -69.38
C GLU A 208 -48.53 -38.21 -69.61
N ILE A 209 -49.56 -37.47 -69.19
CA ILE A 209 -50.96 -37.83 -69.46
C ILE A 209 -51.23 -37.82 -70.97
N HIS A 210 -50.83 -36.76 -71.69
CA HIS A 210 -51.02 -36.68 -73.13
C HIS A 210 -50.27 -37.78 -73.89
N GLU A 211 -49.04 -38.10 -73.51
CA GLU A 211 -48.29 -39.23 -74.11
C GLU A 211 -48.99 -40.58 -73.87
N ILE A 212 -49.58 -40.79 -72.69
CA ILE A 212 -50.37 -42.00 -72.40
C ILE A 212 -51.64 -42.03 -73.25
N GLU A 213 -52.35 -40.91 -73.36
CA GLU A 213 -53.56 -40.78 -74.18
C GLU A 213 -53.26 -41.03 -75.66
N GLU A 214 -52.17 -40.47 -76.18
CA GLU A 214 -51.76 -40.67 -77.56
C GLU A 214 -51.42 -42.13 -77.85
N ARG A 215 -50.66 -42.80 -76.96
CA ARG A 215 -50.40 -44.24 -77.06
C ARG A 215 -51.68 -45.08 -76.99
N LYS A 216 -52.63 -44.72 -76.13
CA LYS A 216 -53.93 -45.42 -76.04
C LYS A 216 -54.75 -45.21 -77.31
N ASN A 217 -54.79 -44.00 -77.85
CA ASN A 217 -55.50 -43.69 -79.09
C ASN A 217 -54.88 -44.41 -80.29
N GLN A 218 -53.55 -44.46 -80.38
CA GLN A 218 -52.85 -45.28 -81.38
C GLN A 218 -53.23 -46.75 -81.24
N HIS A 219 -53.22 -47.31 -80.02
CA HIS A 219 -53.62 -48.69 -79.79
C HIS A 219 -55.08 -48.97 -80.17
N ILE A 220 -56.00 -48.04 -79.88
CA ILE A 220 -57.41 -48.13 -80.31
C ILE A 220 -57.51 -48.14 -81.84
N ASN A 221 -56.76 -47.27 -82.52
CA ASN A 221 -56.75 -47.23 -83.99
C ASN A 221 -56.18 -48.52 -84.59
N ASP A 222 -55.09 -49.05 -84.03
CA ASP A 222 -54.51 -50.33 -84.45
C ASP A 222 -55.50 -51.48 -84.24
N LEU A 223 -56.18 -51.50 -83.10
CA LEU A 223 -57.20 -52.51 -82.78
C LEU A 223 -58.39 -52.42 -83.75
N LEU A 224 -58.86 -51.21 -84.06
CA LEU A 224 -59.91 -50.98 -85.05
C LEU A 224 -59.48 -51.47 -86.44
N ARG A 225 -58.25 -51.18 -86.85
CA ARG A 225 -57.70 -51.64 -88.13
C ARG A 225 -57.61 -53.16 -88.17
N ASN A 226 -57.06 -53.79 -87.14
CA ASN A 226 -56.95 -55.24 -87.04
C ASN A 226 -58.34 -55.91 -87.02
N HIS A 227 -59.34 -55.32 -86.35
CA HIS A 227 -60.72 -55.80 -86.39
C HIS A 227 -61.34 -55.67 -87.78
N GLN A 228 -61.07 -54.57 -88.49
CA GLN A 228 -61.52 -54.39 -89.87
C GLN A 228 -60.87 -55.42 -90.80
N GLU A 229 -59.55 -55.62 -90.69
CA GLU A 229 -58.82 -56.65 -91.44
C GLU A 229 -59.37 -58.05 -91.15
N ALA A 230 -59.55 -58.42 -89.87
CA ALA A 230 -60.15 -59.70 -89.50
C ALA A 230 -61.59 -59.85 -90.00
N PHE A 231 -62.38 -58.77 -90.02
CA PHE A 231 -63.73 -58.79 -90.58
C PHE A 231 -63.71 -58.99 -92.10
N ASP A 232 -62.79 -58.33 -92.80
CA ASP A 232 -62.59 -58.49 -94.24
C ASP A 232 -62.06 -59.88 -94.58
N GLU A 233 -61.18 -60.47 -93.76
CA GLU A 233 -60.74 -61.86 -93.85
C GLU A 233 -61.89 -62.84 -93.61
N ILE A 234 -62.73 -62.62 -92.60
CA ILE A 234 -63.93 -63.43 -92.36
C ILE A 234 -64.88 -63.33 -93.56
N LYS A 235 -65.08 -62.13 -94.10
CA LYS A 235 -65.91 -61.90 -95.28
C LYS A 235 -65.33 -62.59 -96.52
N ALA A 236 -64.01 -62.54 -96.70
CA ALA A 236 -63.30 -63.28 -97.74
C ALA A 236 -63.46 -64.78 -97.53
N TYR A 237 -63.28 -65.30 -96.32
CA TYR A 237 -63.49 -66.70 -95.98
C TYR A 237 -64.92 -67.19 -96.27
N TYR A 238 -65.95 -66.39 -95.96
CA TYR A 238 -67.33 -66.77 -96.31
C TYR A 238 -67.64 -66.62 -97.81
N ASN A 239 -67.02 -65.65 -98.49
CA ASN A 239 -67.07 -65.55 -99.96
C ASN A 239 -66.36 -66.74 -100.63
N ASP A 240 -65.23 -67.16 -100.08
CA ASP A 240 -64.46 -68.31 -100.53
C ASP A 240 -65.20 -69.60 -100.20
N ILE A 241 -65.85 -69.72 -99.04
CA ILE A 241 -66.75 -70.85 -98.75
C ILE A 241 -67.95 -70.86 -99.68
N THR A 242 -68.53 -69.71 -100.03
CA THR A 242 -69.64 -69.70 -100.99
C THR A 242 -69.16 -70.05 -102.40
N HIS A 243 -67.97 -69.60 -102.78
CA HIS A 243 -67.30 -70.00 -104.01
C HIS A 243 -66.95 -71.49 -104.02
N ASP A 244 -66.37 -71.99 -102.94
CA ASP A 244 -66.01 -73.39 -102.71
C ASP A 244 -67.25 -74.25 -102.56
N ASN A 245 -68.38 -73.77 -102.03
CA ASN A 245 -69.64 -74.51 -102.01
C ASN A 245 -70.24 -74.58 -103.42
N LEU A 246 -70.13 -73.53 -104.23
CA LEU A 246 -70.48 -73.57 -105.66
C LEU A 246 -69.55 -74.51 -106.43
N GLN A 247 -68.26 -74.50 -106.11
CA GLN A 247 -67.25 -75.38 -106.68
C GLN A 247 -67.41 -76.82 -106.18
N LEU A 248 -67.83 -77.04 -104.93
CA LEU A 248 -68.14 -78.31 -104.30
C LEU A 248 -69.43 -78.88 -104.86
N ILE A 249 -70.43 -78.07 -105.18
CA ILE A 249 -71.60 -78.55 -105.96
C ILE A 249 -71.16 -79.06 -107.33
N LYS A 250 -70.16 -78.41 -107.94
CA LYS A 250 -69.55 -78.82 -109.21
C LYS A 250 -68.70 -80.09 -109.04
N ASN A 251 -67.89 -80.15 -107.99
CA ASN A 251 -67.00 -81.24 -107.68
C ASN A 251 -67.76 -82.45 -107.14
N LEU A 252 -68.81 -82.33 -106.33
CA LEU A 252 -69.65 -83.46 -105.88
C LEU A 252 -70.36 -84.15 -107.05
N LYS A 253 -70.60 -83.43 -108.15
CA LYS A 253 -71.01 -84.02 -109.43
C LYS A 253 -69.90 -84.86 -110.06
N ASP A 254 -68.65 -84.44 -109.92
CA ASP A 254 -67.46 -85.15 -110.41
C ASP A 254 -66.93 -86.21 -109.39
N GLU A 255 -67.23 -86.09 -108.10
CA GLU A 255 -66.67 -86.86 -106.98
C GLU A 255 -67.58 -88.04 -106.58
N ILE A 256 -68.86 -88.04 -106.99
CA ILE A 256 -69.63 -89.30 -107.09
C ILE A 256 -68.92 -90.29 -108.04
N GLN A 257 -68.17 -89.79 -109.03
CA GLN A 257 -67.39 -90.60 -109.95
C GLN A 257 -66.05 -91.06 -109.34
N ASP A 258 -65.36 -90.19 -108.59
CA ASP A 258 -64.02 -90.46 -108.03
C ASP A 258 -64.02 -91.10 -106.62
N MET A 259 -65.10 -90.99 -105.82
CA MET A 259 -65.20 -91.60 -104.48
C MET A 259 -65.21 -93.13 -104.47
N LYS A 260 -65.40 -93.78 -105.63
CA LYS A 260 -65.15 -95.22 -105.79
C LYS A 260 -63.66 -95.59 -105.73
N ASP A 261 -62.75 -94.64 -105.95
CA ASP A 261 -61.33 -94.93 -106.20
C ASP A 261 -60.37 -94.56 -105.05
N ARG A 262 -60.80 -93.78 -104.04
CA ARG A 262 -59.89 -93.26 -102.98
C ARG A 262 -60.08 -93.82 -101.57
N GLU A 263 -60.97 -94.79 -101.38
CA GLU A 263 -61.15 -95.50 -100.10
C GLU A 263 -59.91 -96.36 -99.70
N LYS A 264 -59.01 -96.65 -100.65
CA LYS A 264 -57.86 -97.55 -100.45
C LYS A 264 -56.57 -96.93 -99.89
N LYS A 265 -56.45 -95.60 -99.66
CA LYS A 265 -55.12 -94.98 -99.47
C LYS A 265 -54.76 -94.34 -98.11
N ASN A 266 -55.69 -94.09 -97.19
CA ASN A 266 -55.38 -93.20 -96.04
C ASN A 266 -55.17 -93.86 -94.67
N GLN A 267 -54.67 -95.11 -94.65
CA GLN A 267 -54.34 -95.81 -93.40
C GLN A 267 -52.89 -95.59 -92.89
N LYS A 268 -52.11 -94.62 -93.42
CA LYS A 268 -50.65 -94.51 -93.18
C LYS A 268 -50.10 -93.19 -92.61
N LYS A 269 -50.91 -92.30 -92.00
CA LYS A 269 -50.43 -91.04 -91.37
C LYS A 269 -50.33 -91.06 -89.84
N MET A 270 -50.31 -92.23 -89.21
CA MET A 270 -50.34 -92.35 -87.73
C MET A 270 -48.96 -92.22 -87.05
N GLN A 271 -47.83 -92.31 -87.76
CA GLN A 271 -46.52 -92.44 -87.12
C GLN A 271 -45.72 -91.13 -86.91
N VAL A 272 -46.07 -90.04 -87.61
CA VAL A 272 -45.26 -88.79 -87.57
C VAL A 272 -45.44 -88.01 -86.26
N LEU A 273 -46.61 -88.08 -85.63
CA LEU A 273 -46.94 -87.30 -84.43
C LEU A 273 -46.25 -87.77 -83.13
N THR A 274 -45.61 -88.94 -83.13
CA THR A 274 -45.02 -89.51 -81.90
C THR A 274 -43.57 -89.06 -81.68
N GLN A 275 -42.91 -88.51 -82.70
CA GLN A 275 -41.50 -88.14 -82.65
C GLN A 275 -41.31 -86.69 -82.16
N GLU A 276 -42.18 -85.75 -82.57
CA GLU A 276 -42.10 -84.34 -82.17
C GLU A 276 -42.31 -84.10 -80.67
N ASN A 277 -43.05 -84.99 -79.97
CA ASN A 277 -43.28 -84.86 -78.53
C ASN A 277 -42.05 -85.22 -77.66
N LYS A 278 -41.02 -85.86 -78.22
CA LYS A 278 -39.78 -86.20 -77.49
C LYS A 278 -38.74 -85.08 -77.53
N ASP A 279 -38.74 -84.22 -78.55
CA ASP A 279 -37.71 -83.21 -78.76
C ASP A 279 -37.89 -81.94 -77.89
N LEU A 280 -39.07 -81.74 -77.28
CA LEU A 280 -39.39 -80.56 -76.47
C LEU A 280 -39.17 -80.72 -74.95
N SER A 281 -38.84 -81.93 -74.46
CA SER A 281 -38.73 -82.22 -73.03
C SER A 281 -37.42 -81.74 -72.38
N GLU A 282 -36.31 -81.77 -73.12
CA GLU A 282 -34.97 -81.42 -72.61
C GLU A 282 -34.74 -79.90 -72.45
N PRO A 283 -35.21 -79.03 -73.37
CA PRO A 283 -35.09 -77.57 -73.23
C PRO A 283 -35.88 -77.00 -72.04
N LEU A 284 -37.03 -77.62 -71.72
CA LEU A 284 -37.89 -77.20 -70.61
C LEU A 284 -37.22 -77.41 -69.25
N GLN A 285 -36.48 -78.51 -69.10
CA GLN A 285 -35.82 -78.86 -67.83
C GLN A 285 -34.63 -77.93 -67.53
N LYS A 286 -33.85 -77.55 -68.54
CA LYS A 286 -32.75 -76.57 -68.39
C LYS A 286 -33.24 -75.18 -67.96
N LYS A 287 -34.39 -74.73 -68.49
CA LYS A 287 -34.97 -73.43 -68.12
C LYS A 287 -35.51 -73.39 -66.69
N LEU A 288 -36.00 -74.53 -66.17
CA LEU A 288 -36.43 -74.65 -64.77
C LEU A 288 -35.26 -74.64 -63.78
N GLU A 289 -34.10 -75.19 -64.14
CA GLU A 289 -32.88 -75.12 -63.33
C GLU A 289 -32.30 -73.70 -63.30
N GLU A 290 -32.24 -73.01 -64.44
CA GLU A 290 -31.86 -71.59 -64.52
C GLU A 290 -32.78 -70.69 -63.67
N GLN A 291 -34.09 -70.96 -63.66
CA GLN A 291 -35.05 -70.22 -62.83
C GLN A 291 -34.74 -70.37 -61.34
N LYS A 292 -34.43 -71.58 -60.87
CA LYS A 292 -34.09 -71.84 -59.46
C LYS A 292 -32.80 -71.13 -59.03
N GLU A 293 -31.77 -71.16 -59.85
CA GLU A 293 -30.51 -70.46 -59.54
C GLU A 293 -30.71 -68.93 -59.48
N LEU A 294 -31.52 -68.37 -60.38
CA LEU A 294 -31.85 -66.94 -60.37
C LEU A 294 -32.64 -66.55 -59.13
N GLU A 295 -33.58 -67.39 -58.68
CA GLU A 295 -34.32 -67.16 -57.43
C GLU A 295 -33.43 -67.18 -56.19
N GLU A 296 -32.43 -68.06 -56.12
CA GLU A 296 -31.46 -68.07 -55.01
C GLU A 296 -30.58 -66.81 -55.00
N LYS A 297 -30.09 -66.37 -56.17
CA LYS A 297 -29.33 -65.12 -56.30
C LYS A 297 -30.16 -63.89 -55.92
N LEU A 298 -31.46 -63.90 -56.20
CA LEU A 298 -32.38 -62.84 -55.79
C LEU A 298 -32.57 -62.81 -54.25
N LYS A 299 -32.65 -64.00 -53.62
CA LYS A 299 -32.72 -64.11 -52.16
C LYS A 299 -31.44 -63.66 -51.47
N SER A 300 -30.25 -63.94 -52.01
CA SER A 300 -29.00 -63.40 -51.46
C SER A 300 -28.91 -61.87 -51.64
N TYR A 301 -29.24 -61.36 -52.83
CA TYR A 301 -29.23 -59.93 -53.11
C TYR A 301 -30.16 -59.12 -52.20
N THR A 302 -31.36 -59.65 -51.90
CA THR A 302 -32.30 -59.01 -50.97
C THR A 302 -31.78 -58.97 -49.53
N LYS A 303 -31.10 -60.02 -49.06
CA LYS A 303 -30.42 -60.03 -47.76
C LYS A 303 -29.29 -59.00 -47.70
N ASP A 304 -28.45 -58.94 -48.74
CA ASP A 304 -27.35 -57.99 -48.80
C ASP A 304 -27.83 -56.54 -48.84
N LYS A 305 -28.93 -56.28 -49.56
CA LYS A 305 -29.58 -54.96 -49.60
C LYS A 305 -30.10 -54.53 -48.22
N MET A 306 -30.69 -55.45 -47.46
CA MET A 306 -31.13 -55.19 -46.08
C MET A 306 -29.93 -54.93 -45.14
N ALA A 307 -28.87 -55.73 -45.24
CA ALA A 307 -27.64 -55.55 -44.45
C ALA A 307 -26.98 -54.21 -44.75
N LEU A 308 -26.91 -53.80 -46.03
CA LEU A 308 -26.39 -52.51 -46.44
C LEU A 308 -27.21 -51.34 -45.87
N LYS A 309 -28.54 -51.45 -45.86
CA LYS A 309 -29.42 -50.44 -45.26
C LYS A 309 -29.15 -50.28 -43.76
N ASN A 310 -29.00 -51.41 -43.04
CA ASN A 310 -28.71 -51.40 -41.61
C ASN A 310 -27.31 -50.83 -41.32
N LEU A 311 -26.30 -51.22 -42.10
CA LEU A 311 -24.94 -50.67 -42.00
C LEU A 311 -24.91 -49.16 -42.27
N ARG A 312 -25.65 -48.67 -43.27
CA ARG A 312 -25.77 -47.23 -43.54
C ARG A 312 -26.42 -46.48 -42.37
N ALA A 313 -27.48 -47.02 -41.79
CA ALA A 313 -28.13 -46.42 -40.62
C ALA A 313 -27.18 -46.38 -39.41
N HIS A 314 -26.45 -47.47 -39.15
CA HIS A 314 -25.46 -47.53 -38.08
C HIS A 314 -24.29 -46.59 -38.32
N ASN A 315 -23.83 -46.44 -39.57
CA ASN A 315 -22.74 -45.52 -39.91
C ASN A 315 -23.16 -44.06 -39.68
N LYS A 316 -24.39 -43.70 -40.07
CA LYS A 316 -24.95 -42.37 -39.78
C LYS A 316 -25.01 -42.08 -38.27
N GLN A 317 -25.45 -43.05 -37.47
CA GLN A 317 -25.46 -42.89 -36.00
C GLN A 317 -24.05 -42.75 -35.41
N LEU A 318 -23.05 -43.48 -35.95
CA LEU A 318 -21.65 -43.33 -35.54
C LEU A 318 -21.08 -41.96 -35.92
N GLU A 319 -21.43 -41.44 -37.10
CA GLU A 319 -21.05 -40.10 -37.53
C GLU A 319 -21.63 -39.03 -36.60
N GLU A 320 -22.92 -39.11 -36.28
CA GLU A 320 -23.59 -38.21 -35.32
C GLU A 320 -22.87 -38.24 -33.96
N LYS A 321 -22.66 -39.42 -33.38
CA LYS A 321 -21.92 -39.57 -32.11
C LYS A 321 -20.49 -39.03 -32.17
N THR A 322 -19.82 -39.20 -33.31
CA THR A 322 -18.46 -38.67 -33.52
C THR A 322 -18.47 -37.16 -33.57
N THR A 323 -19.49 -36.55 -34.18
CA THR A 323 -19.65 -35.09 -34.20
C THR A 323 -19.97 -34.51 -32.83
N GLU A 324 -20.85 -35.15 -32.07
CA GLU A 324 -21.18 -34.77 -30.69
C GLU A 324 -19.94 -34.86 -29.80
N ALA A 325 -19.21 -35.98 -29.81
CA ALA A 325 -17.99 -36.15 -29.03
C ALA A 325 -16.91 -35.10 -29.38
N LYS A 326 -16.79 -34.72 -30.66
CA LYS A 326 -15.87 -33.64 -31.07
C LYS A 326 -16.30 -32.27 -30.53
N GLN A 327 -17.59 -31.98 -30.49
CA GLN A 327 -18.10 -30.73 -29.93
C GLN A 327 -17.90 -30.68 -28.41
N GLU A 328 -18.21 -31.77 -27.70
CA GLU A 328 -17.97 -31.90 -26.25
C GLU A 328 -16.49 -31.77 -25.90
N TYR A 329 -15.60 -32.40 -26.69
CA TYR A 329 -14.17 -32.26 -26.53
C TYR A 329 -13.72 -30.80 -26.67
N ARG A 330 -14.16 -30.09 -27.73
CA ARG A 330 -13.83 -28.67 -27.93
C ARG A 330 -14.34 -27.81 -26.78
N GLY A 331 -15.57 -28.01 -26.34
CA GLY A 331 -16.14 -27.29 -25.21
C GLY A 331 -15.38 -27.54 -23.91
N THR A 332 -14.91 -28.77 -23.69
CA THR A 332 -14.11 -29.14 -22.51
C THR A 332 -12.70 -28.56 -22.59
N GLU A 333 -12.07 -28.58 -23.77
CA GLU A 333 -10.75 -28.00 -24.00
C GLU A 333 -10.75 -26.48 -23.77
N GLU A 334 -11.79 -25.78 -24.22
CA GLU A 334 -11.95 -24.34 -23.96
C GLU A 334 -12.11 -24.04 -22.47
N LYS A 335 -12.90 -24.83 -21.74
CA LYS A 335 -13.03 -24.71 -20.29
C LYS A 335 -11.70 -24.96 -19.58
N TYR A 336 -10.96 -25.98 -20.00
CA TYR A 336 -9.63 -26.29 -19.47
C TYR A 336 -8.65 -25.12 -19.69
N ARG A 337 -8.60 -24.56 -20.91
CA ARG A 337 -7.74 -23.41 -21.22
C ARG A 337 -8.07 -22.17 -20.39
N LYS A 338 -9.34 -21.94 -20.07
CA LYS A 338 -9.76 -20.84 -19.18
C LYS A 338 -9.30 -21.08 -17.74
N LEU A 339 -9.54 -22.29 -17.21
CA LEU A 339 -9.09 -22.67 -15.87
C LEU A 339 -7.57 -22.62 -15.72
N ASP A 340 -6.83 -23.04 -16.73
CA ASP A 340 -5.37 -23.01 -16.69
C ASP A 340 -4.83 -21.58 -16.65
N LYS A 341 -5.41 -20.67 -17.44
CA LYS A 341 -5.10 -19.23 -17.37
C LYS A 341 -5.42 -18.64 -15.99
N GLU A 342 -6.59 -18.96 -15.43
CA GLU A 342 -6.95 -18.51 -14.08
C GLU A 342 -5.98 -19.03 -13.02
N ARG A 343 -5.54 -20.28 -13.14
CA ARG A 343 -4.51 -20.88 -12.28
C ARG A 343 -3.17 -20.17 -12.40
N GLU A 344 -2.71 -19.89 -13.62
CA GLU A 344 -1.48 -19.16 -13.88
C GLU A 344 -1.53 -17.73 -13.32
N ASP A 345 -2.64 -17.03 -13.54
CA ASP A 345 -2.87 -15.68 -13.01
C ASP A 345 -2.89 -15.68 -11.48
N LEU A 346 -3.56 -16.65 -10.87
CA LEU A 346 -3.60 -16.80 -9.42
C LEU A 346 -2.20 -17.08 -8.85
N SER A 347 -1.45 -17.98 -9.48
CA SER A 347 -0.06 -18.28 -9.11
C SER A 347 0.83 -17.04 -9.20
N ARG A 348 0.71 -16.26 -10.29
CA ARG A 348 1.44 -15.01 -10.49
C ARG A 348 1.08 -13.97 -9.41
N ARG A 349 -0.20 -13.79 -9.10
CA ARG A 349 -0.66 -12.88 -8.04
C ARG A 349 -0.18 -13.31 -6.67
N PHE A 350 -0.26 -14.60 -6.36
CA PHE A 350 0.22 -15.17 -5.11
C PHE A 350 1.73 -14.93 -4.94
N GLN A 351 2.54 -15.26 -5.95
CA GLN A 351 3.97 -14.99 -5.91
C GLN A 351 4.30 -13.50 -5.72
N LYS A 352 3.55 -12.61 -6.39
CA LYS A 352 3.71 -11.16 -6.20
C LYS A 352 3.40 -10.75 -4.76
N ALA A 353 2.27 -11.21 -4.21
CA ALA A 353 1.87 -10.90 -2.83
C ALA A 353 2.90 -11.42 -1.81
N VAL A 354 3.40 -12.65 -1.98
CA VAL A 354 4.45 -13.21 -1.12
C VAL A 354 5.72 -12.35 -1.17
N ARG A 355 6.17 -11.95 -2.37
CA ARG A 355 7.35 -11.07 -2.51
C ARG A 355 7.13 -9.70 -1.87
N GLU A 356 5.94 -9.12 -2.00
CA GLU A 356 5.62 -7.84 -1.39
C GLU A 356 5.60 -7.92 0.15
N ILE A 357 5.02 -8.99 0.71
CA ILE A 357 5.02 -9.23 2.16
C ILE A 357 6.45 -9.43 2.66
N ALA A 358 7.25 -10.27 1.98
CA ALA A 358 8.65 -10.49 2.32
C ALA A 358 9.45 -9.18 2.29
N ARG A 359 9.32 -8.40 1.20
CA ARG A 359 9.97 -7.09 1.06
C ARG A 359 9.54 -6.10 2.16
N LYS A 360 8.27 -6.09 2.55
CA LYS A 360 7.76 -5.22 3.61
C LYS A 360 8.27 -5.65 5.00
N ALA A 361 8.40 -6.95 5.24
CA ALA A 361 9.00 -7.48 6.46
C ALA A 361 10.50 -7.14 6.54
N GLU A 362 11.24 -7.37 5.44
CA GLU A 362 12.67 -7.08 5.31
C GLU A 362 12.97 -5.59 5.46
N LEU A 363 12.37 -4.73 4.63
CA LEU A 363 12.66 -3.28 4.64
C LEU A 363 12.05 -2.54 5.83
N GLY A 364 10.97 -3.07 6.39
CA GLY A 364 10.26 -2.45 7.50
C GLY A 364 10.83 -2.87 8.85
N LYS A 365 10.19 -3.87 9.45
CA LYS A 365 10.47 -4.24 10.84
C LYS A 365 11.85 -4.88 11.00
N ASN A 366 12.26 -5.77 10.09
CA ASN A 366 13.52 -6.49 10.25
C ASN A 366 14.72 -5.54 10.13
N ALA A 367 14.80 -4.73 9.07
CA ALA A 367 15.89 -3.78 8.92
C ALA A 367 15.99 -2.76 10.08
N VAL A 368 14.85 -2.29 10.61
CA VAL A 368 14.85 -1.38 11.77
C VAL A 368 15.30 -2.09 13.04
N LEU A 369 14.84 -3.33 13.26
CA LEU A 369 15.24 -4.15 14.41
C LEU A 369 16.72 -4.53 14.33
N GLU A 370 17.24 -4.87 13.14
CA GLU A 370 18.66 -5.13 12.89
C GLU A 370 19.50 -3.91 13.21
N LYS A 371 19.16 -2.72 12.67
CA LYS A 371 19.87 -1.47 13.02
C LYS A 371 19.83 -1.16 14.51
N LYS A 372 18.69 -1.39 15.16
CA LYS A 372 18.56 -1.19 16.60
C LYS A 372 19.42 -2.17 17.38
N LEU A 373 19.50 -3.42 16.93
CA LEU A 373 20.36 -4.45 17.51
C LEU A 373 21.82 -4.10 17.32
N GLU A 374 22.25 -3.69 16.12
CA GLU A 374 23.60 -3.21 15.83
C GLU A 374 23.98 -2.04 16.75
N ALA A 375 23.12 -1.03 16.87
CA ALA A 375 23.37 0.12 17.73
C ALA A 375 23.47 -0.26 19.22
N LEU A 376 22.58 -1.12 19.71
CA LEU A 376 22.63 -1.62 21.09
C LEU A 376 23.87 -2.48 21.34
N THR A 377 24.30 -3.27 20.35
CA THR A 377 25.50 -4.09 20.44
C THR A 377 26.75 -3.22 20.48
N ALA A 378 26.84 -2.20 19.62
CA ALA A 378 27.93 -1.24 19.64
C ALA A 378 28.02 -0.47 20.97
N GLN A 379 26.87 -0.04 21.52
CA GLN A 379 26.83 0.58 22.85
C GLN A 379 27.26 -0.39 23.96
N PHE A 380 26.84 -1.65 23.88
CA PHE A 380 27.26 -2.67 24.82
C PHE A 380 28.78 -2.89 24.76
N ASP A 381 29.35 -3.03 23.57
CA ASP A 381 30.79 -3.23 23.38
C ASP A 381 31.60 -2.02 23.88
N GLU A 382 31.13 -0.79 23.61
CA GLU A 382 31.75 0.43 24.13
C GLU A 382 31.74 0.47 25.67
N LYS A 383 30.58 0.16 26.29
CA LYS A 383 30.46 0.12 27.76
C LYS A 383 31.28 -0.99 28.38
N GLN A 384 31.38 -2.14 27.70
CA GLN A 384 32.21 -3.26 28.13
C GLN A 384 33.70 -2.91 28.05
N ALA A 385 34.13 -2.21 27.00
CA ALA A 385 35.49 -1.70 26.87
C ALA A 385 35.83 -0.67 27.97
N GLN A 386 34.94 0.31 28.21
CA GLN A 386 35.08 1.29 29.30
C GLN A 386 35.17 0.62 30.67
N LEU A 387 34.33 -0.38 30.94
CA LEU A 387 34.36 -1.13 32.19
C LEU A 387 35.69 -1.88 32.34
N THR A 388 36.16 -2.53 31.28
CA THR A 388 37.44 -3.26 31.28
C THR A 388 38.60 -2.31 31.57
N GLU A 389 38.63 -1.14 30.93
CA GLU A 389 39.65 -0.11 31.16
C GLU A 389 39.66 0.35 32.63
N VAL A 390 38.50 0.71 33.19
CA VAL A 390 38.39 1.13 34.60
C VAL A 390 38.87 0.04 35.55
N LEU A 391 38.51 -1.21 35.31
CA LEU A 391 38.94 -2.35 36.13
C LEU A 391 40.47 -2.54 36.06
N THR A 392 41.08 -2.36 34.88
CA THR A 392 42.54 -2.45 34.72
C THR A 392 43.28 -1.31 35.42
N VAL A 393 42.78 -0.07 35.32
CA VAL A 393 43.36 1.12 35.98
C VAL A 393 43.25 1.03 37.50
N ALA A 394 42.11 0.55 38.01
CA ALA A 394 41.85 0.44 39.44
C ALA A 394 42.64 -0.70 40.13
N LYS A 395 43.28 -1.61 39.37
CA LYS A 395 44.06 -2.76 39.87
C LYS A 395 43.33 -3.57 40.95
N LEU A 396 42.02 -3.74 40.78
CA LEU A 396 41.19 -4.50 41.72
C LEU A 396 41.46 -6.00 41.58
N ASP A 397 41.31 -6.75 42.68
CA ASP A 397 41.43 -8.21 42.66
C ASP A 397 40.36 -8.83 41.73
N PRO A 398 40.77 -9.52 40.65
CA PRO A 398 39.84 -10.11 39.70
C PRO A 398 38.84 -11.08 40.33
N THR A 399 39.22 -11.78 41.40
CA THR A 399 38.35 -12.75 42.08
C THR A 399 37.22 -12.07 42.85
N ILE A 400 37.52 -10.94 43.51
CA ILE A 400 36.53 -10.14 44.25
C ILE A 400 35.58 -9.47 43.26
N VAL A 401 36.10 -8.88 42.18
CA VAL A 401 35.27 -8.26 41.14
C VAL A 401 34.32 -9.28 40.51
N ALA A 402 34.82 -10.46 40.13
CA ALA A 402 33.98 -11.52 39.58
C ALA A 402 32.86 -11.98 40.54
N SER A 403 33.17 -12.10 41.83
CA SER A 403 32.18 -12.44 42.87
C SER A 403 31.10 -11.36 43.02
N VAL A 404 31.49 -10.08 43.08
CA VAL A 404 30.55 -8.95 43.20
C VAL A 404 29.67 -8.84 41.95
N THR A 405 30.27 -8.94 40.76
CA THR A 405 29.53 -8.91 39.49
C THR A 405 28.51 -10.04 39.41
N LYS A 406 28.90 -11.27 39.77
CA LYS A 406 27.98 -12.43 39.79
C LYS A 406 26.81 -12.22 40.76
N LYS A 407 27.07 -11.66 41.95
CA LYS A 407 26.02 -11.37 42.94
C LYS A 407 25.08 -10.27 42.43
N LEU A 408 25.61 -9.25 41.75
CA LEU A 408 24.83 -8.18 41.14
C LEU A 408 23.94 -8.72 40.00
N GLU A 409 24.48 -9.58 39.12
CA GLU A 409 23.74 -10.24 38.05
C GLU A 409 22.60 -11.10 38.59
N GLN A 410 22.83 -11.86 39.66
CA GLN A 410 21.78 -12.65 40.31
C GLN A 410 20.67 -11.77 40.90
N LEU A 411 21.02 -10.65 41.55
CA LEU A 411 20.05 -9.70 42.08
C LEU A 411 19.24 -9.03 40.96
N LEU A 412 19.91 -8.55 39.91
CA LEU A 412 19.25 -7.96 38.74
C LEU A 412 18.35 -8.97 38.04
N GLY A 413 18.81 -10.22 37.88
CA GLY A 413 18.00 -11.31 37.34
C GLY A 413 16.75 -11.59 38.16
N THR A 414 16.87 -11.58 39.49
CA THR A 414 15.73 -11.76 40.41
C THR A 414 14.74 -10.60 40.27
N LYS A 415 15.22 -9.36 40.25
CA LYS A 415 14.39 -8.17 40.08
C LYS A 415 13.70 -8.13 38.72
N ASN A 416 14.39 -8.50 37.64
CA ASN A 416 13.81 -8.57 36.30
C ASN A 416 12.71 -9.64 36.20
N ARG A 417 12.85 -10.77 36.90
CA ARG A 417 11.76 -11.77 37.01
C ARG A 417 10.57 -11.18 37.75
N GLN A 418 10.79 -10.57 38.92
CA GLN A 418 9.72 -9.91 39.68
C GLN A 418 8.97 -8.86 38.84
N ILE A 419 9.67 -8.06 38.03
CA ILE A 419 9.04 -7.10 37.12
C ILE A 419 8.14 -7.81 36.10
N LYS A 420 8.61 -8.89 35.49
CA LYS A 420 7.81 -9.66 34.52
C LYS A 420 6.58 -10.29 35.17
N ASP A 421 6.73 -10.85 36.37
CA ASP A 421 5.64 -11.48 37.12
C ASP A 421 4.57 -10.45 37.47
N LEU A 422 4.97 -9.28 38.00
CA LEU A 422 4.05 -8.17 38.29
C LEU A 422 3.37 -7.62 37.03
N GLN A 423 4.09 -7.49 35.92
CA GLN A 423 3.50 -7.07 34.65
C GLN A 423 2.45 -8.09 34.16
N HIS A 424 2.73 -9.38 34.31
CA HIS A 424 1.79 -10.43 33.99
C HIS A 424 0.55 -10.38 34.89
N GLU A 425 0.71 -10.21 36.20
CA GLU A 425 -0.39 -10.04 37.15
C GLU A 425 -1.26 -8.83 36.81
N VAL A 426 -0.65 -7.68 36.49
CA VAL A 426 -1.39 -6.49 36.03
C VAL A 426 -2.20 -6.82 34.79
N HIS A 427 -1.60 -7.45 33.77
CA HIS A 427 -2.33 -7.85 32.57
C HIS A 427 -3.48 -8.82 32.86
N GLN A 428 -3.29 -9.76 33.78
CA GLN A 428 -4.33 -10.70 34.21
C GLN A 428 -5.49 -9.98 34.91
N CYS A 429 -5.19 -9.06 35.84
CA CYS A 429 -6.19 -8.26 36.54
C CYS A 429 -6.94 -7.32 35.59
N THR A 430 -6.25 -6.63 34.69
CA THR A 430 -6.86 -5.78 33.65
C THR A 430 -7.82 -6.59 32.78
N LYS A 431 -7.41 -7.81 32.37
CA LYS A 431 -8.27 -8.68 31.58
C LYS A 431 -9.50 -9.12 32.36
N ALA A 432 -9.33 -9.57 33.61
CA ALA A 432 -10.44 -9.98 34.47
C ALA A 432 -11.45 -8.83 34.66
N TYR A 433 -10.97 -7.61 34.91
CA TYR A 433 -11.78 -6.40 35.02
C TYR A 433 -12.59 -6.13 33.75
N ASN A 434 -11.94 -6.08 32.58
CA ASN A 434 -12.64 -5.84 31.31
C ASN A 434 -13.65 -6.96 30.98
N ASP A 435 -13.30 -8.22 31.24
CA ASP A 435 -14.22 -9.34 31.06
C ASP A 435 -15.44 -9.24 32.00
N THR A 436 -15.26 -8.78 33.24
CA THR A 436 -16.39 -8.56 34.17
C THR A 436 -17.31 -7.42 33.72
N ILE A 437 -16.76 -6.32 33.20
CA ILE A 437 -17.58 -5.23 32.62
C ILE A 437 -18.49 -5.78 31.53
N ARG A 438 -17.94 -6.55 30.59
CA ARG A 438 -18.72 -7.13 29.49
C ARG A 438 -19.81 -8.07 29.96
N VAL A 439 -19.53 -8.86 31.00
CA VAL A 439 -20.55 -9.72 31.61
C VAL A 439 -21.67 -8.87 32.21
N TYR A 440 -21.35 -7.79 32.91
CA TYR A 440 -22.33 -6.86 33.46
C TYR A 440 -23.15 -6.16 32.37
N GLU A 441 -22.50 -5.61 31.33
CA GLU A 441 -23.16 -5.00 30.17
C GLU A 441 -24.10 -5.99 29.45
N THR A 442 -23.78 -7.29 29.45
CA THR A 442 -24.63 -8.30 28.83
C THR A 442 -25.79 -8.74 29.75
N LYS A 443 -25.56 -8.81 31.07
CA LYS A 443 -26.52 -9.39 32.03
C LYS A 443 -27.48 -8.38 32.64
N LEU A 444 -27.06 -7.15 32.88
CA LEU A 444 -27.87 -6.12 33.55
C LEU A 444 -29.05 -5.61 32.72
N PRO A 445 -28.96 -5.48 31.39
CA PRO A 445 -30.13 -5.17 30.56
C PRO A 445 -31.23 -6.23 30.67
N ASN A 446 -30.86 -7.51 30.84
CA ASN A 446 -31.84 -8.59 31.05
C ASN A 446 -32.57 -8.49 32.40
N LEU A 447 -32.06 -7.69 33.34
CA LEU A 447 -32.65 -7.44 34.66
C LEU A 447 -33.35 -6.07 34.73
N GLY A 448 -33.46 -5.36 33.60
CA GLY A 448 -34.12 -4.05 33.51
C GLY A 448 -33.27 -2.87 33.97
N ILE A 449 -31.95 -3.05 34.12
CA ILE A 449 -30.99 -1.99 34.45
C ILE A 449 -30.30 -1.59 33.15
N GLU A 450 -30.41 -0.33 32.76
CA GLU A 450 -29.81 0.16 31.52
C GLU A 450 -28.29 0.27 31.62
N SER A 451 -27.58 -0.08 30.54
CA SER A 451 -26.11 -0.16 30.52
C SER A 451 -25.43 1.19 30.83
N GLU A 452 -26.13 2.31 30.62
CA GLU A 452 -25.63 3.67 30.86
C GLU A 452 -25.58 4.05 32.36
N GLU A 453 -26.31 3.34 33.24
CA GLU A 453 -26.36 3.66 34.68
C GLU A 453 -25.11 3.20 35.45
N ILE A 454 -24.29 2.35 34.84
CA ILE A 454 -23.24 1.59 35.55
C ILE A 454 -21.88 2.31 35.50
N GLY A 455 -21.62 3.13 34.47
CA GLY A 455 -20.45 4.02 34.40
C GLY A 455 -19.06 3.34 34.40
N PHE A 456 -18.95 2.04 34.11
CA PHE A 456 -17.66 1.35 34.02
C PHE A 456 -17.00 1.57 32.65
N GLU A 457 -15.73 1.97 32.64
CA GLU A 457 -14.92 2.10 31.42
C GLU A 457 -13.90 0.95 31.32
N GLU A 458 -13.78 0.35 30.13
CA GLU A 458 -12.74 -0.65 29.86
C GLU A 458 -11.33 -0.02 29.92
N ILE A 459 -10.40 -0.70 30.58
CA ILE A 459 -8.99 -0.30 30.61
C ILE A 459 -8.31 -0.75 29.31
N GLN A 460 -7.51 0.12 28.70
CA GLN A 460 -6.70 -0.24 27.54
C GLN A 460 -5.73 -1.38 27.88
N SER A 461 -5.86 -2.51 27.18
CA SER A 461 -5.06 -3.71 27.44
C SER A 461 -4.36 -4.18 26.17
N ALA A 462 -3.11 -4.66 26.34
CA ALA A 462 -2.36 -5.38 25.32
C ALA A 462 -2.80 -6.85 25.18
N THR A 463 -3.72 -7.31 26.04
CA THR A 463 -4.24 -8.69 26.02
C THR A 463 -5.42 -8.84 25.06
N SER A 464 -5.73 -10.09 24.67
CA SER A 464 -6.82 -10.38 23.75
C SER A 464 -8.16 -9.90 24.29
N ARG A 465 -8.94 -9.22 23.43
CA ARG A 465 -10.33 -8.83 23.66
C ARG A 465 -11.31 -9.99 23.46
N MET A 466 -10.85 -11.23 23.26
CA MET A 466 -11.75 -12.37 23.23
C MET A 466 -12.25 -12.65 24.65
N PRO A 467 -13.56 -12.84 24.85
CA PRO A 467 -14.10 -13.06 26.18
C PRO A 467 -13.43 -14.26 26.84
N ALA A 468 -13.02 -14.13 28.10
CA ALA A 468 -12.73 -15.32 28.89
C ALA A 468 -13.96 -16.23 28.93
N ARG A 469 -13.71 -17.53 29.12
CA ARG A 469 -14.64 -18.68 29.06
C ARG A 469 -16.01 -18.50 29.77
N LEU A 470 -16.18 -17.44 30.57
CA LEU A 470 -17.42 -17.00 31.22
C LEU A 470 -18.51 -16.50 30.26
N VAL A 471 -18.18 -16.01 29.06
CA VAL A 471 -19.18 -15.48 28.10
C VAL A 471 -19.58 -16.52 27.02
N ALA A 472 -18.91 -17.66 26.94
CA ALA A 472 -19.12 -18.64 25.87
C ALA A 472 -20.38 -19.53 26.02
N LYS A 473 -21.29 -19.23 26.96
CA LYS A 473 -22.56 -19.94 27.10
C LYS A 473 -23.71 -18.99 27.46
N ALA A 474 -24.25 -18.34 26.45
CA ALA A 474 -25.65 -17.93 26.38
C ALA A 474 -25.97 -17.56 24.93
N ASN A 475 -26.14 -18.59 24.09
CA ASN A 475 -27.12 -18.75 23.01
C ASN A 475 -26.72 -19.92 22.12
#